data_AF-A0AAV0PFU5-F1
#
_entry.id   AF-A0AAV0PFU5-F1
#
_cell.length_a   1.000
_cell.length_b   1.000
_cell.length_c   1.000
_cell.angle_alpha   90.00
_cell.angle_beta   90.00
_cell.angle_gamma   90.00
#
_symmetry.space_group_name_H-M   'P 1'
#
loop_
_entity.id
_entity.type
_entity.pdbx_description
1 polymer ?
#
loop_
_entity_poly.entity_id
_entity_poly.type
_entity_poly.pdbx_seq_one_letter_code
_entity_poly.pdbx_strand_id
1 'polypeptide(L)'
;MANIIVAQLLYLDAVDPNKVSVLLYLTFVCLLFIGMAIFDTMRHIRPDVSTVCVGLAASMGAFLLSAGTKGKRYSLPNSRIMIHQPLGGAQGGQSDIDIQANEMLHHKANLNGYLAYHTGQSLDKINQDTDRDYFMSAKEAQDYGLIDGVIVNPLKALRPLEAAAEQQ
;
A
#
# COMPACT_ATOMS: atom_id res chain seq x y z
N MET A 1 3.32 15.65 1.13
CA MET A 1 2.14 14.76 1.08
C MET A 1 2.11 13.79 2.25
N ALA A 2 3.15 12.99 2.49
CA ALA A 2 3.12 11.97 3.56
C ALA A 2 2.94 12.52 4.98
N ASN A 3 3.49 13.68 5.31
CA ASN A 3 3.25 14.32 6.61
C ASN A 3 1.74 14.51 6.88
N ILE A 4 0.94 14.76 5.84
CA ILE A 4 -0.52 14.88 5.96
C ILE A 4 -1.14 13.52 6.25
N ILE A 5 -0.71 12.46 5.57
CA ILE A 5 -1.21 11.10 5.80
C ILE A 5 -0.88 10.66 7.24
N VAL A 6 0.37 10.82 7.67
CA VAL A 6 0.81 10.49 9.03
C VAL A 6 0.03 11.29 10.07
N ALA A 7 -0.10 12.61 9.89
CA ALA A 7 -0.85 13.45 10.81
C ALA A 7 -2.34 13.06 10.86
N GLN A 8 -2.95 12.70 9.74
CA GLN A 8 -4.35 12.25 9.70
C GLN A 8 -4.53 10.89 10.38
N LEU A 9 -3.61 9.95 10.21
CA LEU A 9 -3.64 8.65 10.90
C LEU A 9 -3.56 8.85 12.43
N LEU A 10 -2.59 9.64 12.90
CA LEU A 10 -2.44 9.95 14.32
C LEU A 10 -3.63 10.72 14.87
N TYR A 11 -4.17 11.68 14.11
CA TYR A 11 -5.35 12.43 14.49
C TYR A 11 -6.59 11.52 14.63
N LEU A 12 -6.82 10.62 13.67
CA LEU A 12 -7.93 9.67 13.72
C LEU A 12 -7.82 8.73 14.93
N ASP A 13 -6.61 8.27 15.25
CA ASP A 13 -6.35 7.47 16.45
C ASP A 13 -6.59 8.27 17.74
N ALA A 14 -6.23 9.55 17.77
CA ALA A 14 -6.44 10.40 18.94
C ALA A 14 -7.93 10.76 19.17
N VAL A 15 -8.69 10.99 18.10
CA VAL A 15 -10.10 11.42 18.17
C VAL A 15 -11.04 10.26 18.50
N ASP A 16 -10.85 9.11 17.85
CA ASP A 16 -11.67 7.94 18.09
C ASP A 16 -10.83 6.66 17.99
N PRO A 17 -10.18 6.26 19.08
CA PRO A 17 -9.36 5.06 19.09
C PRO A 17 -10.16 3.77 18.94
N ASN A 18 -11.48 3.82 19.14
CA ASN A 18 -12.38 2.68 18.99
C ASN A 18 -12.94 2.58 17.56
N LYS A 19 -12.57 3.49 16.67
CA LYS A 19 -13.00 3.47 15.28
C LYS A 19 -12.60 2.15 14.63
N VAL A 20 -13.56 1.52 13.95
CA VAL A 20 -13.42 0.15 13.44
C VAL A 20 -12.43 0.03 12.28
N SER A 21 -12.23 1.12 11.50
CA SER A 21 -11.23 1.15 10.44
C SER A 21 -10.91 2.55 9.91
N VAL A 22 -9.66 2.78 9.52
CA VAL A 22 -9.23 3.91 8.69
C VAL A 22 -9.12 3.45 7.24
N LEU A 23 -9.67 4.21 6.29
CA LEU A 23 -9.61 3.90 4.85
C LEU A 23 -8.52 4.71 4.15
N LEU A 24 -7.56 4.04 3.53
CA LEU A 24 -6.47 4.66 2.79
C LEU A 24 -6.59 4.36 1.29
N TYR A 25 -6.78 5.42 0.49
CA TYR A 25 -6.78 5.33 -0.98
C TYR A 25 -5.35 5.50 -1.52
N LEU A 26 -4.89 4.53 -2.30
CA LEU A 26 -3.53 4.48 -2.85
C LEU A 26 -3.56 4.59 -4.38
N THR A 27 -2.89 5.62 -4.91
CA THR A 27 -2.93 6.00 -6.33
C THR A 27 -1.57 6.41 -6.92
N PHE A 28 -0.44 6.11 -6.26
CA PHE A 28 0.86 6.70 -6.62
C PHE A 28 2.08 5.84 -6.22
N VAL A 29 3.25 6.25 -6.72
CA VAL A 29 4.59 5.76 -6.33
C VAL A 29 5.13 6.63 -5.20
N CYS A 30 5.57 6.03 -4.09
CA CYS A 30 6.16 6.77 -2.97
C CYS A 30 7.68 6.53 -2.87
N LEU A 31 8.41 7.52 -2.36
CA LEU A 31 9.81 7.36 -1.95
C LEU A 31 9.90 6.37 -0.79
N LEU A 32 10.99 5.59 -0.75
CA LEU A 32 11.21 4.51 0.22
C LEU A 32 10.98 4.97 1.67
N PHE A 33 11.76 5.93 2.16
CA PHE A 33 11.68 6.41 3.55
C PHE A 33 10.30 6.99 3.90
N ILE A 34 9.68 7.65 2.93
CA ILE A 34 8.35 8.23 3.10
C ILE A 34 7.30 7.12 3.27
N GLY A 35 7.38 6.07 2.46
CA GLY A 35 6.50 4.91 2.60
C GLY A 35 6.72 4.17 3.91
N MET A 36 7.96 4.06 4.38
CA MET A 36 8.26 3.44 5.68
C MET A 36 7.66 4.23 6.85
N ALA A 37 7.72 5.56 6.83
CA ALA A 37 7.07 6.38 7.86
C ALA A 37 5.54 6.18 7.91
N ILE A 38 4.89 6.06 6.75
CA ILE A 38 3.46 5.74 6.68
C ILE A 38 3.19 4.33 7.21
N PHE A 39 3.99 3.34 6.80
CA PHE A 39 3.87 1.96 7.25
C PHE A 39 4.00 1.82 8.77
N ASP A 40 5.01 2.46 9.35
CA ASP A 40 5.21 2.44 10.81
C ASP A 40 4.05 3.11 11.53
N THR A 41 3.52 4.20 10.96
CA THR A 41 2.33 4.88 11.51
C THR A 41 1.08 3.98 11.43
N MET A 42 0.86 3.28 10.30
CA MET A 42 -0.24 2.32 10.14
C MET A 42 -0.20 1.22 11.20
N ARG A 43 1.01 0.79 11.61
CA ARG A 43 1.20 -0.23 12.66
C ARG A 43 1.15 0.34 14.08
N HIS A 44 1.37 1.63 14.23
CA HIS A 44 1.39 2.30 15.53
C HIS A 44 0.00 2.63 16.04
N ILE A 45 -0.92 3.02 15.14
CA ILE A 45 -2.29 3.39 15.52
C ILE A 45 -3.11 2.17 15.96
N ARG A 46 -4.10 2.40 16.83
CA ARG A 46 -4.97 1.33 17.36
C ARG A 46 -6.02 0.84 16.37
N PRO A 47 -6.68 1.70 15.56
CA PRO A 47 -7.64 1.26 14.57
C PRO A 47 -7.01 0.39 13.47
N ASP A 48 -7.77 -0.58 12.98
CA ASP A 48 -7.40 -1.31 11.77
C ASP A 48 -7.29 -0.38 10.56
N VAL A 49 -6.36 -0.66 9.66
CA VAL A 49 -6.19 0.11 8.43
C VAL A 49 -6.71 -0.69 7.24
N SER A 50 -7.79 -0.23 6.64
CA SER A 50 -8.29 -0.73 5.35
C SER A 50 -7.63 0.04 4.21
N THR A 51 -7.08 -0.69 3.24
CA THR A 51 -6.39 -0.10 2.09
C THR A 51 -7.20 -0.36 0.82
N VAL A 52 -7.31 0.65 -0.06
CA VAL A 52 -8.01 0.52 -1.33
C VAL A 52 -7.15 1.10 -2.46
N CYS A 53 -6.80 0.27 -3.43
CA CYS A 53 -6.12 0.72 -4.63
C CYS A 53 -7.12 1.28 -5.65
N VAL A 54 -6.88 2.53 -6.06
CA VAL A 54 -7.65 3.22 -7.11
C VAL A 54 -6.67 3.68 -8.20
N GLY A 55 -6.78 3.10 -9.39
CA GLY A 55 -5.89 3.41 -10.51
C GLY A 55 -4.57 2.65 -10.45
N LEU A 56 -3.58 3.11 -9.70
CA LEU A 56 -2.25 2.48 -9.64
C LEU A 56 -1.68 2.45 -8.22
N ALA A 57 -1.31 1.26 -7.75
CA ALA A 57 -0.46 1.09 -6.58
C ALA A 57 0.85 0.44 -7.03
N ALA A 58 1.92 1.23 -7.16
CA ALA A 58 3.21 0.77 -7.64
C ALA A 58 4.31 1.01 -6.61
N SER A 59 5.30 0.12 -6.54
CA SER A 59 6.44 0.23 -5.61
C SER A 59 5.95 0.30 -4.15
N MET A 60 6.37 1.31 -3.39
CA MET A 60 5.88 1.59 -2.04
C MET A 60 4.35 1.72 -1.94
N GLY A 61 3.66 2.08 -3.03
CA GLY A 61 2.18 2.06 -3.05
C GLY A 61 1.63 0.64 -2.95
N ALA A 62 2.20 -0.32 -3.67
CA ALA A 62 1.82 -1.73 -3.56
C ALA A 62 2.21 -2.34 -2.20
N PHE A 63 3.37 -1.93 -1.67
CA PHE A 63 3.79 -2.30 -0.33
C PHE A 63 2.77 -1.84 0.73
N LEU A 64 2.44 -0.55 0.75
CA LEU A 64 1.45 0.00 1.69
C LEU A 64 0.06 -0.61 1.51
N LEU A 65 -0.33 -0.91 0.27
CA LEU A 65 -1.57 -1.62 -0.03
C LEU A 65 -1.61 -2.99 0.67
N SER A 66 -0.52 -3.76 0.54
CA SER A 66 -0.39 -5.09 1.16
C SER A 66 -0.32 -5.05 2.69
N ALA A 67 0.13 -3.93 3.26
CA ALA A 67 0.32 -3.71 4.68
C ALA A 67 -0.96 -3.33 5.45
N GLY A 68 -2.08 -3.12 4.76
CA GLY A 68 -3.37 -2.97 5.42
C GLY A 68 -3.74 -4.22 6.25
N THR A 69 -4.66 -4.07 7.19
CA THR A 69 -5.17 -5.17 8.01
C THR A 69 -5.68 -6.29 7.09
N LYS A 70 -5.23 -7.53 7.32
CA LYS A 70 -5.63 -8.70 6.54
C LYS A 70 -7.15 -8.87 6.54
N GLY A 71 -7.74 -9.10 5.37
CA GLY A 71 -9.19 -9.12 5.14
C GLY A 71 -9.80 -7.75 4.81
N LYS A 72 -9.03 -6.65 4.92
CA LYS A 72 -9.46 -5.27 4.68
C LYS A 72 -8.65 -4.57 3.56
N ARG A 73 -7.95 -5.33 2.72
CA ARG A 73 -7.14 -4.81 1.60
C ARG A 73 -7.90 -5.01 0.29
N TYR A 74 -8.13 -3.95 -0.47
CA TYR A 74 -8.99 -3.99 -1.64
C TYR A 74 -8.43 -3.24 -2.84
N SER A 75 -9.02 -3.49 -4.01
CA SER A 75 -8.69 -2.77 -5.24
C SER A 75 -9.93 -2.62 -6.12
N LEU A 76 -9.99 -1.54 -6.92
CA LEU A 76 -10.98 -1.42 -8.00
C LEU A 76 -10.59 -2.28 -9.21
N PRO A 77 -11.54 -2.70 -10.07
CA PRO A 77 -11.29 -3.71 -11.10
C PRO A 77 -10.25 -3.31 -12.13
N ASN A 78 -10.22 -2.02 -12.51
CA ASN A 78 -9.28 -1.49 -13.50
C ASN A 78 -7.95 -1.04 -12.90
N SER A 79 -7.79 -1.13 -11.58
CA SER A 79 -6.55 -0.75 -10.93
C SER A 79 -5.42 -1.72 -11.28
N ARG A 80 -4.21 -1.19 -11.39
CA ARG A 80 -2.98 -1.96 -11.57
C ARG A 80 -2.15 -1.92 -10.30
N ILE A 81 -1.55 -3.06 -9.96
CA ILE A 81 -0.62 -3.18 -8.85
C ILE A 81 0.74 -3.55 -9.44
N MET A 82 1.81 -2.92 -8.99
CA MET A 82 3.15 -3.23 -9.45
C MET A 82 4.12 -3.32 -8.27
N ILE A 83 4.87 -4.41 -8.21
CA ILE A 83 6.01 -4.56 -7.29
C ILE A 83 7.29 -4.59 -8.11
N HIS A 84 8.35 -4.02 -7.54
CA HIS A 84 9.69 -3.99 -8.11
C HIS A 84 10.69 -3.74 -6.97
N GLN A 85 11.97 -3.86 -7.28
CA GLN A 85 13.03 -3.62 -6.33
C GLN A 85 13.12 -2.13 -5.98
N PRO A 86 13.64 -1.78 -4.79
CA PRO A 86 13.95 -0.40 -4.46
C PRO A 86 14.87 0.20 -5.52
N LEU A 87 14.52 1.39 -6.01
CA LEU A 87 15.37 2.15 -6.92
C LEU A 87 16.32 3.02 -6.11
N GLY A 88 17.61 2.97 -6.47
CA GLY A 88 18.66 3.77 -5.87
C GLY A 88 19.88 3.82 -6.77
N GLY A 89 20.74 4.81 -6.53
CA GLY A 89 22.04 4.93 -7.19
C GLY A 89 23.10 5.20 -6.14
N ALA A 90 24.34 4.80 -6.42
CA ALA A 90 25.48 5.07 -5.57
C ALA A 90 26.52 5.93 -6.30
N GLN A 91 27.11 6.90 -5.62
CA GLN A 91 28.14 7.78 -6.17
C GLN A 91 29.09 8.25 -5.07
N GLY A 92 30.39 8.29 -5.35
CA GLY A 92 31.41 8.76 -4.42
C GLY A 92 32.69 7.93 -4.52
N GLY A 93 33.52 7.98 -3.48
CA GLY A 93 34.66 7.08 -3.35
C GLY A 93 34.19 5.64 -3.11
N GLN A 94 35.12 4.68 -3.12
CA GLN A 94 34.80 3.25 -2.91
C GLN A 94 33.99 3.03 -1.63
N SER A 95 34.41 3.63 -0.51
CA SER A 95 33.69 3.49 0.77
C SER A 95 32.26 4.05 0.71
N ASP A 96 32.03 5.16 0.01
CA ASP A 96 30.70 5.75 -0.11
C ASP A 96 29.78 4.84 -0.93
N ILE A 97 30.31 4.26 -2.01
CA ILE A 97 29.60 3.29 -2.85
C ILE A 97 29.23 2.06 -2.03
N ASP A 98 30.16 1.52 -1.25
CA ASP A 98 29.94 0.33 -0.43
C ASP A 98 28.87 0.59 0.65
N ILE A 99 28.90 1.76 1.30
CA ILE A 99 27.88 2.14 2.30
C ILE A 99 26.49 2.22 1.65
N GLN A 100 26.37 2.91 0.51
CA GLN A 100 25.08 3.08 -0.17
C GLN A 100 24.54 1.76 -0.73
N ALA A 101 25.41 0.90 -1.24
CA ALA A 101 25.03 -0.43 -1.72
C ALA A 101 24.50 -1.31 -0.57
N ASN A 102 25.18 -1.31 0.58
CA ASN A 102 24.74 -2.07 1.75
C ASN A 102 23.38 -1.60 2.28
N GLU A 103 23.15 -0.28 2.32
CA GLU A 103 21.85 0.27 2.73
C GLU A 103 20.73 -0.13 1.77
N MET A 104 21.01 -0.16 0.47
CA MET A 104 20.06 -0.62 -0.54
C MET A 104 19.71 -2.11 -0.38
N LEU A 105 20.72 -2.95 -0.10
CA LEU A 105 20.51 -4.38 0.19
C LEU A 105 19.68 -4.57 1.46
N HIS A 106 19.95 -3.77 2.50
CA HIS A 106 19.17 -3.78 3.74
C HIS A 106 17.69 -3.46 3.49
N HIS A 107 17.41 -2.40 2.74
CA HIS A 107 16.04 -2.02 2.40
C HIS A 107 15.34 -3.06 1.52
N LYS A 108 16.03 -3.63 0.52
CA LYS A 108 15.50 -4.71 -0.31
C LYS A 108 15.10 -5.92 0.54
N ALA A 109 15.98 -6.35 1.45
CA ALA A 109 15.72 -7.48 2.33
C ALA A 109 14.51 -7.23 3.24
N ASN A 110 14.42 -6.05 3.87
CA ASN A 110 13.32 -5.71 4.76
C ASN A 110 11.98 -5.67 4.03
N LEU A 111 11.90 -4.94 2.90
CA LEU A 111 10.67 -4.83 2.13
C LEU A 111 10.20 -6.17 1.59
N ASN A 112 11.12 -6.99 1.08
CA ASN A 112 10.78 -8.31 0.56
C ASN A 112 10.34 -9.26 1.67
N GLY A 113 10.94 -9.18 2.86
CA GLY A 113 10.49 -9.92 4.04
C GLY A 113 9.05 -9.56 4.44
N TYR A 114 8.71 -8.27 4.48
CA TYR A 114 7.36 -7.82 4.76
C TYR A 114 6.36 -8.18 3.66
N LEU A 115 6.73 -8.06 2.39
CA LEU A 115 5.89 -8.50 1.27
C LEU A 115 5.61 -10.00 1.35
N ALA A 116 6.62 -10.82 1.62
CA ALA A 116 6.45 -12.26 1.82
C ALA A 116 5.47 -12.54 2.97
N TYR A 117 5.62 -11.83 4.10
CA TYR A 117 4.71 -11.93 5.24
C TYR A 117 3.26 -11.53 4.90
N HIS A 118 3.06 -10.38 4.24
CA HIS A 118 1.71 -9.88 3.91
C HIS A 118 1.00 -10.71 2.84
N THR A 119 1.74 -11.27 1.89
CA THR A 119 1.19 -12.03 0.76
C THR A 119 1.07 -13.52 1.05
N GLY A 120 1.87 -14.06 1.97
CA GLY A 120 2.02 -15.50 2.20
C GLY A 120 2.89 -16.20 1.15
N GLN A 121 3.52 -15.46 0.23
CA GLN A 121 4.47 -16.01 -0.73
C GLN A 121 5.81 -16.31 -0.05
N SER A 122 6.57 -17.27 -0.59
CA SER A 122 7.95 -17.50 -0.17
C SER A 122 8.83 -16.29 -0.46
N LEU A 123 9.83 -16.03 0.39
CA LEU A 123 10.78 -14.94 0.18
C LEU A 123 11.51 -15.05 -1.17
N ASP A 124 11.86 -16.26 -1.63
CA ASP A 124 12.52 -16.47 -2.92
C ASP A 124 11.65 -16.02 -4.09
N LYS A 125 10.35 -16.33 -4.05
CA LYS A 125 9.39 -15.87 -5.04
C LYS A 125 9.26 -14.34 -5.04
N ILE A 126 9.18 -13.71 -3.85
CA ILE A 126 9.15 -12.25 -3.76
C ILE A 126 10.44 -11.64 -4.33
N ASN A 127 11.61 -12.21 -4.02
CA ASN A 127 12.89 -11.73 -4.54
C ASN A 127 12.94 -11.80 -6.07
N GLN A 128 12.43 -12.88 -6.66
CA GLN A 128 12.35 -13.04 -8.10
C GLN A 128 11.35 -12.06 -8.73
N ASP A 129 10.14 -11.98 -8.19
CA ASP A 129 9.06 -11.16 -8.75
C ASP A 129 9.33 -9.67 -8.55
N THR A 130 10.12 -9.27 -7.56
CA THR A 130 10.53 -7.86 -7.36
C THR A 130 11.78 -7.49 -8.14
N ASP A 131 12.53 -8.43 -8.73
CA ASP A 131 13.79 -8.08 -9.39
C ASP A 131 13.58 -7.15 -10.61
N ARG A 132 12.40 -7.19 -11.22
CA ARG A 132 11.97 -6.27 -12.30
C ARG A 132 10.55 -5.80 -12.03
N ASP A 133 10.08 -4.89 -12.87
CA ASP A 133 8.70 -4.43 -12.84
C ASP A 133 7.74 -5.61 -13.06
N TYR A 134 7.00 -5.96 -12.01
CA TYR A 134 6.02 -7.03 -12.04
C TYR A 134 4.63 -6.47 -11.85
N PHE A 135 3.91 -6.31 -12.96
CA PHE A 135 2.57 -5.73 -13.00
C PHE A 135 1.49 -6.81 -12.88
N MET A 136 0.48 -6.50 -12.08
CA MET A 136 -0.71 -7.32 -11.84
C MET A 136 -1.97 -6.49 -12.05
N SER A 137 -3.01 -7.13 -12.57
CA SER A 137 -4.39 -6.69 -12.45
C SER A 137 -4.87 -6.80 -11.01
N ALA A 138 -6.01 -6.18 -10.69
CA ALA A 138 -6.64 -6.35 -9.39
C ALA A 138 -6.90 -7.84 -9.03
N LYS A 139 -7.27 -8.66 -10.02
CA LYS A 139 -7.50 -10.09 -9.79
C LYS A 139 -6.21 -10.86 -9.54
N GLU A 140 -5.19 -10.64 -10.37
CA GLU A 140 -3.87 -11.25 -10.17
C GLU A 140 -3.26 -10.85 -8.83
N ALA A 141 -3.41 -9.58 -8.42
CA ALA A 141 -2.94 -9.11 -7.12
C ALA A 141 -3.70 -9.74 -5.93
N GLN A 142 -4.98 -10.07 -6.10
CA GLN A 142 -5.74 -10.82 -5.11
C GLN A 142 -5.20 -12.24 -4.98
N ASP A 143 -5.02 -12.93 -6.11
CA ASP A 143 -4.53 -14.31 -6.14
C ASP A 143 -3.07 -14.39 -5.65
N TYR A 144 -2.29 -13.33 -5.87
CA TYR A 144 -0.93 -13.19 -5.35
C TYR A 144 -0.89 -12.96 -3.83
N GLY A 145 -1.97 -12.45 -3.23
CA GLY A 145 -2.09 -12.14 -1.80
C GLY A 145 -1.77 -10.69 -1.42
N LEU A 146 -1.58 -9.78 -2.39
CA LEU A 146 -1.36 -8.34 -2.13
C LEU A 146 -2.63 -7.62 -1.67
N ILE A 147 -3.79 -8.12 -2.08
CA ILE A 147 -5.10 -7.65 -1.65
C ILE A 147 -6.01 -8.84 -1.30
N ASP A 148 -7.08 -8.58 -0.56
CA ASP A 148 -8.06 -9.59 -0.15
C ASP A 148 -9.29 -9.62 -1.07
N GLY A 149 -9.63 -8.50 -1.72
CA GLY A 149 -10.81 -8.43 -2.58
C GLY A 149 -10.78 -7.36 -3.67
N VAL A 150 -11.48 -7.65 -4.78
CA VAL A 150 -11.75 -6.67 -5.83
C VAL A 150 -13.15 -6.11 -5.63
N ILE A 151 -13.26 -4.80 -5.43
CA ILE A 151 -14.55 -4.12 -5.24
C ILE A 151 -15.20 -3.94 -6.61
N VAL A 152 -16.11 -4.85 -6.96
CA VAL A 152 -17.00 -4.71 -8.11
C VAL A 152 -18.33 -4.15 -7.65
N ASN A 153 -18.66 -2.94 -8.06
CA ASN A 153 -20.02 -2.42 -7.93
C ASN A 153 -20.49 -1.86 -9.28
N PRO A 154 -21.25 -2.63 -10.08
CA PRO A 154 -21.68 -2.17 -11.39
C PRO A 154 -22.62 -0.94 -11.33
N LEU A 155 -23.49 -0.77 -10.32
CA LEU A 155 -24.54 0.27 -10.34
C LEU A 155 -25.17 0.70 -8.97
N LYS A 156 -24.58 0.43 -7.78
CA LYS A 156 -25.26 0.72 -6.47
C LYS A 156 -24.96 2.06 -5.77
N ALA A 157 -24.24 3.01 -6.37
CA ALA A 157 -23.87 4.29 -5.71
C ALA A 157 -24.47 5.57 -6.33
N LEU A 158 -25.03 5.52 -7.54
CA LEU A 158 -25.85 6.60 -8.09
C LEU A 158 -27.33 6.21 -7.98
N ARG A 159 -27.85 6.14 -6.75
CA ARG A 159 -29.26 6.49 -6.59
C ARG A 159 -29.33 7.99 -6.87
N PRO A 160 -30.18 8.48 -7.78
CA PRO A 160 -30.56 9.88 -7.71
C PRO A 160 -30.99 10.12 -6.25
N LEU A 161 -30.45 11.16 -5.61
CA LEU A 161 -31.05 11.65 -4.37
C LEU A 161 -32.54 11.80 -4.69
N GLU A 162 -33.41 11.05 -4.00
CA GLU A 162 -34.84 11.30 -4.07
C GLU A 162 -34.99 12.79 -3.79
N ALA A 163 -35.44 13.54 -4.81
CA ALA A 163 -35.71 14.95 -4.66
C ALA A 163 -36.59 15.07 -3.42
N ALA A 164 -36.11 15.83 -2.43
CA ALA A 164 -36.84 16.08 -1.20
C ALA A 164 -38.27 16.42 -1.61
N ALA A 165 -39.22 15.56 -1.25
CA ALA A 165 -40.61 15.79 -1.51
C ALA A 165 -40.95 17.17 -0.94
N GLU A 166 -41.21 18.12 -1.83
CA GLU A 166 -41.70 19.43 -1.48
C GLU A 166 -42.96 19.21 -0.66
N GLN A 167 -42.88 19.57 0.62
CA GLN A 167 -44.04 19.69 1.49
C GLN A 167 -44.93 20.80 0.90
N GLN A 168 -46.10 20.41 0.40
CA GLN A 168 -47.27 21.28 0.31
C GLN A 168 -48.21 20.98 1.48
#